data_AF-A0A2D4MFN9-F1
#
_entry.id   AF-A0A2D4MFN9-F1
#
_cell.length_a   1.000
_cell.length_b   1.000
_cell.length_c   1.000
_cell.angle_alpha   90.00
_cell.angle_beta   90.00
_cell.angle_gamma   90.00
#
_symmetry.space_group_name_H-M   'P 1'
#
loop_
_entity.id
_entity.type
_entity.pdbx_description
1 polymer ?
#
loop_
_entity_poly.entity_id
_entity_poly.type
_entity_poly.pdbx_seq_one_letter_code
_entity_poly.pdbx_strand_id
1 'polypeptide(L)'
;RFISFLQELSCFVTRCYEVVMNVVHQLAALYTSNKNIPKVIETSGVHFQTMYEHLGELLTVLLTLDEIVNNHATLKDHWTMYKRLLKSVHHNPPKFGIQEDKLKPFEKLLLKLESQLLGGMIFQACIEQQFDCLNGGVSVSKNSIFAEEFAHSIRTIFANVEAKLGEPSEIDQRDKYVGICGLFVLHFQIFRTVDKKFYKLLLDICKKVNILLLVTFIELRI
;
A
#
# COMPACT_ATOMS: atom_id res chain seq x y z
N ARG A 1 26.67 -3.57 -2.44
CA ARG A 1 25.64 -4.42 -3.07
C ARG A 1 24.33 -4.39 -2.28
N PHE A 2 24.32 -4.72 -0.98
CA PHE A 2 23.09 -4.68 -0.17
C PHE A 2 22.44 -3.27 -0.08
N ILE A 3 23.23 -2.21 0.18
CA ILE A 3 22.69 -0.83 0.21
C ILE A 3 22.11 -0.41 -1.14
N SER A 4 22.78 -0.75 -2.25
CA SER A 4 22.28 -0.47 -3.61
C SER A 4 20.94 -1.14 -3.87
N PHE A 5 20.78 -2.40 -3.45
CA PHE A 5 19.50 -3.10 -3.51
C PHE A 5 18.40 -2.40 -2.69
N LEU A 6 18.70 -1.96 -1.46
CA LEU A 6 17.73 -1.21 -0.65
C LEU A 6 17.35 0.13 -1.30
N GLN A 7 18.28 0.80 -1.99
CA GLN A 7 17.97 2.01 -2.76
C GLN A 7 17.02 1.72 -3.92
N GLU A 8 17.28 0.67 -4.69
CA GLU A 8 16.40 0.23 -5.78
C GLU A 8 15.01 -0.13 -5.25
N LEU A 9 14.93 -0.84 -4.12
CA LEU A 9 13.67 -1.17 -3.45
C LEU A 9 12.94 0.09 -2.95
N SER A 10 13.67 1.06 -2.37
CA SER A 10 13.10 2.35 -1.96
C SER A 10 12.51 3.10 -3.15
N CYS A 11 13.20 3.12 -4.30
CA CYS A 11 12.69 3.69 -5.54
C CYS A 11 11.44 2.97 -6.05
N PHE A 12 11.43 1.63 -6.02
CA PHE A 12 10.26 0.84 -6.39
C PHE A 12 9.05 1.17 -5.50
N VAL A 13 9.23 1.19 -4.18
CA VAL A 13 8.17 1.54 -3.23
C VAL A 13 7.63 2.95 -3.48
N THR A 14 8.51 3.94 -3.69
CA THR A 14 8.08 5.31 -4.03
C THR A 14 7.26 5.33 -5.32
N ARG A 15 7.66 4.55 -6.33
CA ARG A 15 6.91 4.46 -7.57
C ARG A 15 5.53 3.83 -7.37
N CYS A 16 5.42 2.81 -6.53
CA CYS A 16 4.13 2.22 -6.17
C CYS A 16 3.20 3.28 -5.55
N TYR A 17 3.71 4.11 -4.64
CA TYR A 17 2.93 5.17 -4.00
C TYR A 17 2.39 6.19 -5.01
N GLU A 18 3.24 6.63 -5.94
CA GLU A 18 2.84 7.50 -7.05
C GLU A 18 1.76 6.87 -7.92
N VAL A 19 1.88 5.57 -8.24
CA VAL A 19 0.89 4.85 -9.04
C VAL A 19 -0.45 4.81 -8.31
N VAL A 20 -0.47 4.44 -7.02
CA VAL A 20 -1.71 4.43 -6.22
C VAL A 20 -2.35 5.81 -6.19
N MET A 21 -1.57 6.87 -5.93
CA MET A 21 -2.08 8.24 -5.91
C MET A 21 -2.69 8.65 -7.26
N ASN A 22 -1.97 8.43 -8.35
CA ASN A 22 -2.43 8.79 -9.70
C ASN A 22 -3.69 8.03 -10.11
N VAL A 23 -3.77 6.72 -9.81
CA VAL A 23 -4.96 5.91 -10.11
C VAL A 23 -6.16 6.42 -9.33
N VAL A 24 -6.01 6.71 -8.03
CA VAL A 24 -7.09 7.27 -7.20
C VAL A 24 -7.56 8.62 -7.73
N HIS A 25 -6.64 9.51 -8.09
CA HIS A 25 -6.97 10.82 -8.69
C HIS A 25 -7.71 10.69 -10.02
N GLN A 26 -7.25 9.79 -10.89
CA GLN A 26 -7.87 9.56 -12.19
C GLN A 26 -9.28 8.98 -12.05
N LEU A 27 -9.47 7.99 -11.17
CA LEU A 27 -10.80 7.43 -10.90
C LEU A 27 -11.73 8.49 -10.28
N ALA A 28 -11.25 9.28 -9.32
CA ALA A 28 -12.04 10.36 -8.72
C ALA A 28 -12.42 11.45 -9.75
N ALA A 29 -11.56 11.73 -10.74
CA ALA A 29 -11.88 12.65 -11.83
C ALA A 29 -12.94 12.10 -12.79
N LEU A 30 -12.90 10.79 -13.08
CA LEU A 30 -13.88 10.11 -13.93
C LEU A 30 -15.27 10.05 -13.29
N TYR A 31 -15.33 9.82 -11.98
CA TYR A 31 -16.58 9.75 -11.22
C TYR A 31 -16.98 11.10 -10.60
N THR A 32 -16.95 12.18 -11.38
CA THR A 32 -17.32 13.52 -10.88
C THR A 32 -18.84 13.73 -10.76
N SER A 33 -19.25 14.31 -9.63
CA SER A 33 -20.63 14.73 -9.36
C SER A 33 -20.96 16.13 -9.88
N ASN A 34 -19.94 16.91 -10.28
CA ASN A 34 -20.12 18.30 -10.65
C ASN A 34 -20.69 18.42 -12.08
N LYS A 35 -21.99 18.71 -12.17
CA LYS A 35 -22.71 18.94 -13.44
C LYS A 35 -22.11 20.09 -14.27
N ASN A 36 -21.34 20.98 -13.66
CA ASN A 36 -20.74 22.15 -14.32
C ASN A 36 -19.35 21.87 -14.90
N ILE A 37 -18.74 20.71 -14.60
CA ILE A 37 -17.51 20.26 -15.25
C ILE A 37 -17.93 19.39 -16.44
N PRO A 38 -17.51 19.72 -17.67
CA PRO A 38 -17.78 18.87 -18.82
C PRO A 38 -17.27 17.46 -18.53
N LYS A 39 -18.16 16.48 -18.51
CA LYS A 39 -17.77 15.08 -18.42
C LYS A 39 -16.97 14.76 -19.68
N VAL A 40 -15.69 14.47 -19.53
CA VAL A 40 -14.82 14.06 -20.66
C VAL A 40 -15.29 12.70 -21.20
N ILE A 41 -15.85 11.84 -20.34
CA ILE A 41 -16.36 10.50 -20.67
C ILE A 41 -17.67 10.27 -19.89
N GLU A 42 -18.68 9.69 -20.53
CA GLU A 42 -19.88 9.20 -19.86
C GLU A 42 -19.57 7.84 -19.19
N THR A 43 -19.54 7.83 -17.85
CA THR A 43 -19.16 6.66 -17.03
C THR A 43 -20.36 5.90 -16.47
N SER A 44 -21.58 6.25 -16.88
CA SER A 44 -22.82 5.60 -16.45
C SER A 44 -22.78 4.10 -16.81
N GLY A 45 -22.78 3.23 -15.79
CA GLY A 45 -22.74 1.77 -15.97
C GLY A 45 -21.36 1.20 -16.34
N VAL A 46 -20.29 2.01 -16.30
CA VAL A 46 -18.91 1.55 -16.51
C VAL A 46 -18.23 1.39 -15.17
N HIS A 47 -17.91 0.13 -14.83
CA HIS A 47 -17.13 -0.22 -13.66
C HIS A 47 -15.73 -0.64 -14.13
N PHE A 48 -14.69 0.13 -13.78
CA PHE A 48 -13.30 -0.14 -14.19
C PHE A 48 -12.69 -1.31 -13.40
N GLN A 49 -13.32 -2.49 -13.49
CA GLN A 49 -13.06 -3.62 -12.60
C GLN A 49 -11.59 -4.06 -12.61
N THR A 50 -11.01 -4.17 -13.79
CA THR A 50 -9.60 -4.53 -14.01
C THR A 50 -8.63 -3.54 -13.36
N MET A 51 -8.99 -2.25 -13.29
CA MET A 51 -8.16 -1.25 -12.60
C MET A 51 -8.11 -1.52 -11.10
N TYR A 52 -9.25 -1.88 -10.50
CA TYR A 52 -9.29 -2.23 -9.08
C TYR A 52 -8.57 -3.54 -8.80
N GLU A 53 -8.67 -4.54 -9.68
CA GLU A 53 -7.93 -5.80 -9.54
C GLU A 53 -6.41 -5.55 -9.50
N HIS A 54 -5.87 -4.81 -10.47
CA HIS A 54 -4.45 -4.46 -10.49
C HIS A 54 -4.02 -3.52 -9.36
N LEU A 55 -4.90 -2.61 -8.93
CA LEU A 55 -4.64 -1.80 -7.73
C LEU A 55 -4.54 -2.70 -6.50
N GLY A 56 -5.43 -3.70 -6.38
CA GLY A 56 -5.39 -4.72 -5.33
C GLY A 56 -4.10 -5.53 -5.35
N GLU A 57 -3.66 -5.99 -6.52
CA GLU A 57 -2.37 -6.70 -6.70
C GLU A 57 -1.18 -5.85 -6.23
N LEU A 58 -1.15 -4.56 -6.60
CA LEU A 58 -0.11 -3.64 -6.17
C LEU A 58 -0.10 -3.47 -4.63
N LEU A 59 -1.27 -3.34 -4.02
CA LEU A 59 -1.39 -3.25 -2.56
C LEU A 59 -0.96 -4.55 -1.87
N THR A 60 -1.25 -5.71 -2.45
CA THR A 60 -0.75 -7.00 -1.98
C THR A 60 0.77 -7.04 -1.98
N VAL A 61 1.43 -6.55 -3.05
CA VAL A 61 2.90 -6.45 -3.09
C VAL A 61 3.45 -5.63 -1.93
N LEU A 62 2.84 -4.48 -1.61
CA LEU A 62 3.27 -3.64 -0.48
C LEU A 62 3.08 -4.32 0.87
N LEU A 63 1.95 -5.02 1.07
CA LEU A 63 1.70 -5.82 2.27
C LEU A 63 2.73 -6.96 2.40
N THR A 64 3.04 -7.65 1.31
CA THR A 64 4.05 -8.71 1.30
C THR A 64 5.44 -8.18 1.64
N LEU A 65 5.80 -6.98 1.17
CA LEU A 65 7.07 -6.35 1.55
C LEU A 65 7.14 -6.06 3.06
N ASP A 66 6.06 -5.55 3.65
CA ASP A 66 5.98 -5.36 5.11
C ASP A 66 6.14 -6.68 5.86
N GLU A 67 5.47 -7.73 5.39
CA GLU A 67 5.54 -9.05 5.99
C GLU A 67 6.95 -9.64 5.96
N ILE A 68 7.64 -9.51 4.81
CA ILE A 68 9.04 -9.94 4.67
C ILE A 68 9.93 -9.19 5.67
N VAL A 69 9.79 -7.86 5.76
CA VAL A 69 10.60 -7.04 6.68
C VAL A 69 10.30 -7.39 8.14
N ASN A 70 9.04 -7.62 8.49
CA ASN A 70 8.61 -7.87 9.86
C ASN A 70 9.13 -9.21 10.40
N ASN A 71 9.13 -10.25 9.57
CA ASN A 71 9.57 -11.60 9.97
C ASN A 71 11.08 -11.85 9.81
N HIS A 72 11.81 -10.97 9.13
CA HIS A 72 13.24 -11.17 8.89
C HIS A 72 14.09 -10.56 10.02
N ALA A 73 14.13 -11.21 11.19
CA ALA A 73 14.92 -10.76 12.34
C ALA A 73 16.41 -10.52 12.00
N THR A 74 17.01 -11.42 11.23
CA THR A 74 18.42 -11.30 10.78
C THR A 74 18.71 -10.03 9.98
N LEU A 75 17.73 -9.53 9.22
CA LEU A 75 17.86 -8.28 8.46
C LEU A 75 18.02 -7.09 9.40
N LYS A 76 17.19 -7.06 10.46
CA LYS A 76 17.21 -6.03 11.50
C LYS A 76 18.50 -6.06 12.32
N ASP A 77 18.99 -7.26 12.62
CA ASP A 77 20.28 -7.46 13.32
C ASP A 77 21.45 -6.95 12.48
N HIS A 78 21.54 -7.37 11.21
CA HIS A 78 22.58 -6.92 10.30
C HIS A 78 22.51 -5.41 10.05
N TRP A 79 21.32 -4.82 9.96
CA TRP A 79 21.15 -3.38 9.86
C TRP A 79 21.69 -2.65 11.11
N THR A 80 21.41 -3.19 12.29
CA THR A 80 21.92 -2.65 13.57
C THR A 80 23.44 -2.72 13.66
N MET A 81 24.04 -3.84 13.25
CA MET A 81 25.50 -3.98 13.17
C MET A 81 26.11 -2.97 12.19
N TYR A 82 25.49 -2.79 11.02
CA TYR A 82 25.92 -1.82 10.02
C TYR A 82 25.92 -0.38 10.56
N LYS A 83 24.85 0.02 11.28
CA LYS A 83 24.79 1.33 11.94
C LYS A 83 25.86 1.51 13.03
N ARG A 84 26.19 0.47 13.79
CA ARG A 84 27.26 0.52 14.80
C ARG A 84 28.63 0.72 14.15
N LEU A 85 28.91 0.02 13.05
CA LEU A 85 30.13 0.19 12.28
C LEU A 85 30.26 1.64 11.77
N LEU A 86 29.16 2.21 11.26
CA LEU A 86 29.17 3.59 10.77
C LEU A 86 29.49 4.61 11.87
N LYS A 87 28.98 4.41 13.10
CA LYS A 87 29.37 5.24 14.26
C LYS A 87 30.87 5.14 14.57
N SER A 88 31.47 3.96 14.43
CA SER A 88 32.93 3.78 14.60
C SER A 88 33.73 4.48 13.50
N VAL A 89 33.24 4.47 12.26
CA VAL A 89 33.82 5.23 11.14
C VAL A 89 33.76 6.73 11.41
N HIS A 90 32.64 7.22 11.93
CA HIS A 90 32.44 8.63 12.30
C HIS A 90 33.45 9.11 13.37
N HIS A 91 33.83 8.23 14.30
CA HIS A 91 34.79 8.55 15.35
C HIS A 91 36.24 8.61 14.85
N ASN A 92 36.57 7.94 13.74
CA ASN A 92 37.93 7.98 13.17
C ASN A 92 37.94 7.84 11.63
N PRO A 93 37.43 8.82 10.87
CA PRO A 93 37.32 8.72 9.41
C PRO A 93 38.65 8.51 8.67
N PRO A 94 39.78 9.15 9.06
CA PRO A 94 41.07 8.95 8.38
C PRO A 94 41.56 7.51 8.39
N LYS A 95 41.27 6.74 9.45
CA LYS A 95 41.61 5.31 9.56
C LYS A 95 40.92 4.45 8.49
N PHE A 96 39.80 4.91 7.94
CA PHE A 96 39.02 4.22 6.91
C PHE A 96 39.17 4.86 5.52
N GLY A 97 40.01 5.89 5.37
CA GLY A 97 40.20 6.60 4.10
C GLY A 97 38.95 7.34 3.60
N ILE A 98 38.04 7.71 4.51
CA ILE A 98 36.77 8.37 4.16
C ILE A 98 36.88 9.86 4.46
N GLN A 99 36.46 10.69 3.50
CA GLN A 99 36.29 12.11 3.73
C GLN A 99 34.97 12.37 4.49
N GLU A 100 35.02 13.18 5.53
CA GLU A 100 33.91 13.42 6.47
C GLU A 100 32.69 14.07 5.79
N ASP A 101 32.92 14.88 4.76
CA ASP A 101 31.90 15.52 3.93
C ASP A 101 30.99 14.52 3.19
N LYS A 102 31.51 13.33 2.85
CA LYS A 102 30.74 12.25 2.20
C LYS A 102 29.95 11.39 3.20
N LEU A 103 30.27 11.48 4.49
CA LEU A 103 29.66 10.64 5.52
C LEU A 103 28.22 11.10 5.85
N LYS A 104 28.00 12.42 5.97
CA LYS A 104 26.67 12.97 6.30
C LYS A 104 25.58 12.65 5.27
N PRO A 105 25.80 12.80 3.94
CA PRO A 105 24.82 12.39 2.93
C PRO A 105 24.51 10.90 3.00
N PHE A 106 25.51 10.07 3.28
CA PHE A 106 25.35 8.63 3.39
C PHE A 106 24.53 8.24 4.63
N GLU A 107 24.78 8.85 5.79
CA GLU A 107 23.97 8.68 7.00
C GLU A 107 22.50 9.06 6.75
N LYS A 108 22.26 10.20 6.07
CA LYS A 108 20.91 10.63 5.69
C LYS A 108 20.21 9.63 4.78
N LEU A 109 20.93 9.05 3.82
CA LEU A 109 20.41 7.99 2.97
C LEU A 109 20.01 6.77 3.81
N LEU A 110 20.86 6.30 4.72
CA LEU A 110 20.55 5.13 5.54
C LEU A 110 19.34 5.36 6.43
N LEU A 111 19.23 6.53 7.06
CA LEU A 111 18.05 6.88 7.86
C LEU A 111 16.77 6.88 7.02
N LYS A 112 16.83 7.41 5.79
CA LYS A 112 15.70 7.36 4.84
C LYS A 112 15.32 5.91 4.51
N LEU A 113 16.30 5.06 4.18
CA LEU A 113 16.06 3.66 3.84
C LEU A 113 15.45 2.88 5.02
N GLU A 114 15.97 3.11 6.23
CA GLU A 114 15.42 2.51 7.46
C GLU A 114 13.98 2.95 7.70
N SER A 115 13.70 4.25 7.64
CA SER A 115 12.36 4.77 7.91
C SER A 115 11.34 4.30 6.88
N GLN A 116 11.73 4.18 5.62
CA GLN A 116 10.81 3.83 4.54
C GLN A 116 10.60 2.31 4.45
N LEU A 117 11.67 1.52 4.58
CA LEU A 117 11.62 0.08 4.28
C LEU A 117 11.61 -0.79 5.54
N LEU A 118 12.48 -0.50 6.51
CA LEU A 118 12.72 -1.42 7.62
C LEU A 118 11.74 -1.24 8.80
N GLY A 119 10.90 -0.20 8.74
CA GLY A 119 9.83 0.03 9.69
C GLY A 119 8.68 -0.97 9.59
N GLY A 120 8.55 -1.71 8.48
CA GLY A 120 7.41 -2.63 8.25
C GLY A 120 6.06 -1.91 8.15
N MET A 121 6.08 -0.70 7.59
CA MET A 121 4.94 0.22 7.46
C MET A 121 4.80 0.76 6.02
N ILE A 122 5.34 0.03 5.04
CA ILE A 122 5.35 0.35 3.61
C ILE A 122 3.92 0.48 3.09
N PHE A 123 3.03 -0.47 3.40
CA PHE A 123 1.63 -0.41 2.99
C PHE A 123 0.91 0.75 3.68
N GLN A 124 1.13 0.93 4.99
CA GLN A 124 0.51 2.02 5.75
C GLN A 124 0.87 3.39 5.15
N ALA A 125 2.16 3.63 4.90
CA ALA A 125 2.60 4.87 4.28
C ALA A 125 2.00 5.11 2.89
N CYS A 126 1.64 4.05 2.14
CA CYS A 126 0.93 4.16 0.87
C CYS A 126 -0.53 4.61 1.03
N ILE A 127 -1.27 4.03 1.98
CA ILE A 127 -2.69 4.34 2.15
C ILE A 127 -2.90 5.64 2.94
N GLU A 128 -1.93 6.09 3.72
CA GLU A 128 -1.99 7.34 4.48
C GLU A 128 -1.55 8.56 3.67
N GLN A 129 -1.27 8.40 2.38
CA GLN A 129 -0.97 9.51 1.48
C GLN A 129 -2.08 10.57 1.47
N GLN A 130 -1.71 11.82 1.23
CA GLN A 130 -2.66 12.91 1.09
C GLN A 130 -3.32 12.84 -0.30
N PHE A 131 -4.47 12.18 -0.39
CA PHE A 131 -5.20 12.02 -1.65
C PHE A 131 -5.97 13.26 -2.09
N ASP A 132 -6.32 14.19 -1.20
CA ASP A 132 -6.96 15.44 -1.61
C ASP A 132 -5.93 16.48 -2.05
N CYS A 133 -6.12 17.04 -3.25
CA CYS A 133 -5.30 18.14 -3.75
C CYS A 133 -5.64 19.46 -3.05
N LEU A 134 -4.68 20.04 -2.30
CA LEU A 134 -4.85 21.32 -1.60
C LEU A 134 -5.06 22.53 -2.52
N ASN A 135 -4.63 22.45 -3.79
CA ASN A 135 -4.60 23.58 -4.73
C ASN A 135 -5.76 23.58 -5.74
N GLY A 136 -6.95 23.08 -5.36
CA GLY A 136 -8.14 23.11 -6.22
C GLY A 136 -8.16 22.04 -7.32
N GLY A 137 -7.43 20.93 -7.12
CA GLY A 137 -7.49 19.76 -7.99
C GLY A 137 -8.69 18.85 -7.69
N VAL A 138 -8.58 17.58 -8.05
CA VAL A 138 -9.62 16.56 -7.79
C VAL A 138 -9.83 16.40 -6.28
N SER A 139 -11.07 16.58 -5.80
CA SER A 139 -11.43 16.22 -4.43
C SER A 139 -11.81 14.75 -4.39
N VAL A 140 -11.06 13.96 -3.63
CA VAL A 140 -11.22 12.52 -3.55
C VAL A 140 -12.11 12.16 -2.37
N SER A 141 -11.74 12.58 -1.16
CA SER A 141 -12.41 12.12 0.07
C SER A 141 -13.89 12.53 0.17
N LYS A 142 -14.25 13.64 -0.49
CA LYS A 142 -15.63 14.17 -0.52
C LYS A 142 -16.44 13.70 -1.73
N ASN A 143 -15.85 12.89 -2.62
CA ASN A 143 -16.55 12.40 -3.80
C ASN A 143 -17.36 11.14 -3.47
N SER A 144 -18.63 11.33 -3.11
CA SER A 144 -19.54 10.23 -2.74
C SER A 144 -19.81 9.25 -3.88
N ILE A 145 -19.87 9.74 -5.13
CA ILE A 145 -20.08 8.87 -6.31
C ILE A 145 -18.89 7.93 -6.47
N PHE A 146 -17.67 8.47 -6.39
CA PHE A 146 -16.47 7.63 -6.42
C PHE A 146 -16.41 6.67 -5.23
N ALA A 147 -16.79 7.10 -4.03
CA ALA A 147 -16.83 6.24 -2.86
C ALA A 147 -17.77 5.03 -3.03
N GLU A 148 -18.94 5.25 -3.62
CA GLU A 148 -19.93 4.20 -3.91
C GLU A 148 -19.43 3.24 -5.00
N GLU A 149 -18.86 3.77 -6.08
CA GLU A 149 -18.30 2.98 -7.18
C GLU A 149 -17.10 2.13 -6.73
N PHE A 150 -16.23 2.68 -5.89
CA PHE A 150 -15.12 1.94 -5.31
C PHE A 150 -15.66 0.83 -4.40
N ALA A 151 -16.62 1.11 -3.52
CA ALA A 151 -17.22 0.09 -2.67
C ALA A 151 -17.94 -1.00 -3.50
N HIS A 152 -18.62 -0.64 -4.59
CA HIS A 152 -19.25 -1.59 -5.50
C HIS A 152 -18.20 -2.50 -6.14
N SER A 153 -17.13 -1.93 -6.68
CA SER A 153 -16.05 -2.67 -7.34
C SER A 153 -15.38 -3.67 -6.39
N ILE A 154 -15.14 -3.29 -5.12
CA ILE A 154 -14.60 -4.21 -4.11
C ILE A 154 -15.54 -5.40 -3.87
N ARG A 155 -16.86 -5.14 -3.72
CA ARG A 155 -17.86 -6.20 -3.49
C ARG A 155 -17.97 -7.14 -4.68
N THR A 156 -17.88 -6.63 -5.91
CA THR A 156 -17.93 -7.44 -7.13
C THR A 156 -16.72 -8.36 -7.23
N ILE A 157 -15.50 -7.87 -6.95
CA ILE A 157 -14.29 -8.72 -6.92
C ILE A 157 -14.43 -9.76 -5.81
N PHE A 158 -14.88 -9.34 -4.63
CA PHE A 158 -15.05 -10.24 -3.49
C PHE A 158 -16.01 -11.40 -3.83
N ALA A 159 -17.18 -11.13 -4.40
CA ALA A 159 -18.13 -12.18 -4.76
C ALA A 159 -17.53 -13.21 -5.73
N ASN A 160 -16.74 -12.74 -6.71
CA ASN A 160 -16.06 -13.62 -7.67
C ASN A 160 -14.97 -14.48 -7.03
N VAL A 161 -14.24 -13.94 -6.06
CA VAL A 161 -13.18 -14.64 -5.33
C VAL A 161 -13.78 -15.61 -4.33
N GLU A 162 -14.77 -15.18 -3.55
CA GLU A 162 -15.46 -15.99 -2.53
C GLU A 162 -16.10 -17.24 -3.14
N ALA A 163 -16.74 -17.12 -4.30
CA ALA A 163 -17.42 -18.24 -4.97
C ALA A 163 -16.49 -19.40 -5.37
N LYS A 164 -15.16 -19.16 -5.44
CA LYS A 164 -14.15 -20.16 -5.82
C LYS A 164 -13.26 -20.57 -4.65
N LEU A 165 -13.40 -19.92 -3.50
CA LEU A 165 -12.54 -20.12 -2.36
C LEU A 165 -12.92 -21.43 -1.65
N GLY A 166 -11.96 -22.33 -1.45
CA GLY A 166 -12.19 -23.67 -0.91
C GLY A 166 -12.66 -24.69 -1.93
N GLU A 167 -12.87 -24.30 -3.19
CA GLU A 167 -13.24 -25.20 -4.27
C GLU A 167 -12.02 -25.89 -4.88
N PRO A 168 -12.14 -27.08 -5.49
CA PRO A 168 -11.01 -27.74 -6.18
C PRO A 168 -10.42 -26.93 -7.33
N SER A 169 -11.17 -25.94 -7.84
CA SER A 169 -10.75 -25.01 -8.89
C SER A 169 -10.05 -23.75 -8.35
N GLU A 170 -9.79 -23.68 -7.04
CA GLU A 170 -9.00 -22.63 -6.42
C GLU A 170 -7.57 -22.64 -6.95
N ILE A 171 -7.08 -21.49 -7.43
CA ILE A 171 -5.73 -21.30 -7.96
C ILE A 171 -5.05 -20.14 -7.23
N ASP A 172 -5.62 -18.93 -7.34
CA ASP A 172 -5.02 -17.67 -6.88
C ASP A 172 -5.98 -16.82 -6.02
N GLN A 173 -7.11 -17.39 -5.62
CA GLN A 173 -8.17 -16.68 -4.88
C GLN A 173 -7.67 -16.13 -3.54
N ARG A 174 -6.75 -16.81 -2.86
CA ARG A 174 -6.18 -16.32 -1.59
C ARG A 174 -5.35 -15.06 -1.78
N ASP A 175 -4.55 -15.01 -2.83
CA ASP A 175 -3.72 -13.85 -3.15
C ASP A 175 -4.59 -12.65 -3.55
N LYS A 176 -5.62 -12.91 -4.37
CA LYS A 176 -6.65 -11.91 -4.72
C LYS A 176 -7.41 -11.42 -3.50
N TYR A 177 -7.69 -12.29 -2.56
CA TYR A 177 -8.35 -11.94 -1.30
C TYR A 177 -7.50 -10.97 -0.46
N VAL A 178 -6.17 -11.13 -0.41
CA VAL A 178 -5.27 -10.12 0.19
C VAL A 178 -5.44 -8.76 -0.47
N GLY A 179 -5.54 -8.73 -1.79
CA GLY A 179 -5.74 -7.50 -2.56
C GLY A 179 -7.09 -6.82 -2.24
N ILE A 180 -8.16 -7.61 -2.10
CA ILE A 180 -9.48 -7.12 -1.68
C ILE A 180 -9.40 -6.45 -0.31
N CYS A 181 -8.69 -7.07 0.66
CA CYS A 181 -8.48 -6.47 1.97
C CYS A 181 -7.69 -5.16 1.89
N GLY A 182 -6.63 -5.11 1.07
CA GLY A 182 -5.87 -3.89 0.82
C GLY A 182 -6.75 -2.75 0.25
N LEU A 183 -7.59 -3.06 -0.74
CA LEU A 183 -8.54 -2.11 -1.33
C LEU A 183 -9.58 -1.64 -0.32
N PHE A 184 -10.09 -2.53 0.52
CA PHE A 184 -11.04 -2.19 1.57
C PHE A 184 -10.45 -1.22 2.60
N VAL A 185 -9.22 -1.47 3.06
CA VAL A 185 -8.54 -0.56 3.98
C VAL A 185 -8.23 0.79 3.30
N LEU A 186 -7.81 0.79 2.04
CA LEU A 186 -7.61 2.02 1.26
C LEU A 186 -8.91 2.84 1.13
N HIS A 187 -10.03 2.17 0.83
CA HIS A 187 -11.35 2.80 0.77
C HIS A 187 -11.70 3.45 2.11
N PHE A 188 -11.59 2.71 3.20
CA PHE A 188 -11.83 3.24 4.54
C PHE A 188 -10.92 4.45 4.86
N GLN A 189 -9.64 4.37 4.51
CA GLN A 189 -8.67 5.43 4.78
C GLN A 189 -8.97 6.72 4.02
N ILE A 190 -9.44 6.61 2.78
CA ILE A 190 -9.81 7.76 1.94
C ILE A 190 -11.13 8.39 2.39
N PHE A 191 -12.18 7.58 2.55
CA PHE A 191 -13.55 8.09 2.72
C PHE A 191 -14.04 8.11 4.17
N ARG A 192 -13.32 7.45 5.09
CA ARG A 192 -13.71 7.31 6.50
C ARG A 192 -15.11 6.71 6.70
N THR A 193 -15.52 5.85 5.79
CA THR A 193 -16.79 5.12 5.83
C THR A 193 -16.53 3.63 5.83
N VAL A 194 -17.38 2.87 6.55
CA VAL A 194 -17.24 1.42 6.66
C VAL A 194 -18.60 0.75 6.52
N ASP A 195 -18.69 -0.21 5.61
CA ASP A 195 -19.83 -1.13 5.54
C ASP A 195 -19.59 -2.25 6.55
N LYS A 196 -20.23 -2.15 7.72
CA LYS A 196 -20.08 -3.13 8.81
C LYS A 196 -20.51 -4.55 8.41
N LYS A 197 -21.45 -4.69 7.49
CA LYS A 197 -21.90 -6.02 7.02
C LYS A 197 -20.82 -6.64 6.14
N PHE A 198 -20.31 -5.87 5.18
CA PHE A 198 -19.24 -6.32 4.31
C PHE A 198 -17.94 -6.59 5.08
N TYR A 199 -17.61 -5.73 6.05
CA TYR A 199 -16.47 -5.94 6.95
C TYR A 199 -16.54 -7.29 7.68
N LYS A 200 -17.72 -7.64 8.20
CA LYS A 200 -17.93 -8.92 8.88
C LYS A 200 -17.71 -10.11 7.92
N LEU A 201 -18.20 -10.02 6.69
CA LEU A 201 -17.98 -11.04 5.66
C LEU A 201 -16.49 -11.24 5.37
N LEU A 202 -15.72 -10.14 5.25
CA LEU A 202 -14.28 -10.21 5.11
C LEU A 202 -13.67 -10.98 6.30
N LEU A 203 -13.94 -10.58 7.54
CA LEU A 203 -13.40 -11.27 8.72
C LEU A 203 -13.74 -12.76 8.78
N ASP A 204 -14.97 -13.14 8.40
CA ASP A 204 -15.40 -14.53 8.42
C ASP A 204 -14.63 -15.37 7.39
N ILE A 205 -14.28 -14.81 6.23
CA ILE A 205 -13.40 -15.46 5.25
C ILE A 205 -11.96 -15.56 5.75
N CYS A 206 -11.40 -14.50 6.34
CA CYS A 206 -10.05 -14.53 6.93
C CYS A 206 -9.87 -15.71 7.90
N LYS A 207 -10.88 -15.97 8.74
CA LYS A 207 -10.89 -17.08 9.70
C LYS A 207 -10.92 -18.45 9.00
N LYS A 208 -11.67 -18.59 7.92
CA LYS A 208 -11.76 -19.85 7.16
C LYS A 208 -10.46 -20.21 6.45
N VAL A 209 -9.75 -19.21 5.94
CA VAL A 209 -8.52 -19.44 5.15
C VAL A 209 -7.25 -19.48 6.02
N ASN A 210 -7.38 -19.27 7.34
CA ASN A 210 -6.26 -19.17 8.29
C ASN A 210 -5.20 -18.15 7.86
N ILE A 211 -5.63 -17.03 7.25
CA ILE A 211 -4.72 -15.93 6.94
C ILE A 211 -4.55 -15.07 8.20
N LEU A 212 -3.92 -15.65 9.23
CA LEU A 212 -3.74 -15.07 10.57
C LEU A 212 -3.09 -13.67 10.55
N LEU A 213 -2.22 -13.42 9.57
CA LEU A 213 -1.50 -12.15 9.41
C LEU A 213 -2.38 -11.00 8.94
N LEU A 214 -3.40 -11.28 8.11
CA LEU A 214 -4.35 -10.27 7.64
C LEU A 214 -5.37 -9.87 8.71
N VAL A 215 -5.73 -10.78 9.61
CA VAL A 215 -6.67 -10.48 10.71
C VAL A 215 -6.09 -9.41 11.63
N THR A 216 -4.83 -9.54 12.06
CA THR A 216 -4.16 -8.53 12.89
C THR A 216 -4.01 -7.20 12.15
N PHE A 217 -3.75 -7.24 10.85
CA PHE A 217 -3.58 -6.05 10.02
C PHE A 217 -4.90 -5.30 9.78
N ILE A 218 -6.01 -6.03 9.63
CA ILE A 218 -7.34 -5.46 9.44
C ILE A 218 -7.92 -4.95 10.78
N GLU A 219 -7.81 -5.74 11.86
CA GLU A 219 -8.40 -5.42 13.17
C GLU A 219 -7.70 -4.24 13.88
N LEU A 220 -6.40 -4.01 13.65
CA LEU A 220 -5.67 -2.88 14.25
C LEU A 220 -5.88 -1.55 13.51
N ARG A 221 -6.52 -1.56 12.32
CA ARG A 221 -6.45 -0.45 11.36
C ARG A 221 -7.82 0.11 10.94
N ILE A 222 -8.91 -0.40 11.50
CA ILE A 222 -10.30 0.09 11.35
C ILE A 222 -10.84 0.48 12.72
#